data_AF-A0A1V4EBU5-F1
#
_entry.id   AF-A0A1V4EBU5-F1
#
_cell.length_a   1.000
_cell.length_b   1.000
_cell.length_c   1.000
_cell.angle_alpha   90.00
_cell.angle_beta   90.00
_cell.angle_gamma   90.00
#
_symmetry.space_group_name_H-M   'P 1'
#
loop_
_entity.id
_entity.type
_entity.pdbx_description
1 polymer ?
#
loop_
_entity_poly.entity_id
_entity_poly.type
_entity_poly.pdbx_seq_one_letter_code
_entity_poly.pdbx_strand_id
1 'polypeptide(L)' 'MKRITCETRRDDAERTERLLDAADLAFECEPLCELHADFEAVVMEGLLSDQAVPVYPPAGHTYPRRG' A
#
# COMPACT_ATOMS: atom_id res chain seq x y z
N MET A 1 24.88 12.54 -11.25
CA MET A 1 24.77 11.08 -11.01
C MET A 1 23.67 10.86 -9.97
N LYS A 2 22.52 10.29 -10.36
CA LYS A 2 21.50 9.89 -9.39
C LYS A 2 22.04 8.67 -8.63
N ARG A 3 22.10 8.75 -7.30
CA ARG A 3 22.50 7.59 -6.49
C ARG A 3 21.37 6.56 -6.56
N ILE A 4 21.70 5.35 -6.99
CA ILE A 4 20.78 4.21 -6.97
C ILE A 4 20.59 3.85 -5.50
N THR A 5 19.51 4.29 -4.89
CA THR A 5 19.12 3.86 -3.54
C THR A 5 18.33 2.58 -3.65
N CYS A 6 18.89 1.49 -3.12
CA CYS A 6 18.19 0.21 -2.98
C CYS A 6 17.09 0.40 -1.92
N GLU A 7 15.83 0.20 -2.29
CA GLU A 7 14.72 0.28 -1.34
C GLU A 7 14.84 -0.88 -0.33
N THR A 8 14.71 -0.56 0.95
CA THR A 8 14.87 -1.49 2.07
C THR A 8 13.51 -1.91 2.63
N ARG A 9 13.50 -2.94 3.49
CA ARG A 9 12.30 -3.31 4.27
C ARG A 9 11.74 -2.15 5.09
N ARG A 10 12.61 -1.28 5.61
CA ARG A 10 12.20 -0.10 6.38
C ARG A 10 11.50 0.92 5.48
N ASP A 11 12.08 1.20 4.30
CA ASP A 11 11.48 2.15 3.35
C ASP A 11 10.11 1.66 2.86
N ASP A 12 9.94 0.34 2.73
CA ASP A 12 8.65 -0.28 2.41
C ASP A 12 7.65 -0.16 3.56
N ALA A 13 8.06 -0.43 4.80
CA ALA A 13 7.21 -0.23 5.97
C ALA A 13 6.75 1.24 6.09
N GLU A 14 7.67 2.20 5.96
CA GLU A 14 7.36 3.65 5.97
C GLU A 14 6.44 4.08 4.81
N ARG A 15 6.52 3.39 3.66
CA ARG A 15 5.58 3.61 2.56
C ARG A 15 4.21 3.03 2.87
N THR A 16 4.16 1.84 3.44
CA THR A 16 2.91 1.18 3.85
C THR A 16 2.19 2.01 4.89
N GLU A 17 2.88 2.49 5.93
CA GLU A 17 2.30 3.40 6.93
C GLU A 17 1.69 4.66 6.28
N ARG A 18 2.44 5.33 5.39
CA ARG A 18 1.92 6.51 4.68
C ARG A 18 0.70 6.21 3.78
N LEU A 19 0.62 5.00 3.22
CA LEU A 19 -0.53 4.59 2.42
C LEU A 19 -1.76 4.34 3.31
N LEU A 20 -1.56 3.77 4.50
CA LEU A 20 -2.63 3.56 5.47
C LEU A 20 -3.15 4.89 6.01
N ASP A 21 -2.26 5.81 6.42
CA ASP A 21 -2.65 7.15 6.87
C ASP A 21 -3.46 7.91 5.81
N ALA A 22 -3.05 7.79 4.54
CA ALA A 22 -3.75 8.43 3.43
C ALA A 22 -5.11 7.77 3.13
N ALA A 23 -5.21 6.45 3.32
CA ALA A 23 -6.46 5.71 3.17
C ALA A 23 -7.46 6.14 4.25
N ASP A 24 -7.02 6.23 5.51
CA ASP A 24 -7.86 6.71 6.62
C ASP A 24 -8.44 8.10 6.32
N LEU A 25 -7.59 9.04 5.88
CA LEU A 25 -8.03 10.38 5.48
C LEU A 25 -9.02 10.37 4.30
N ALA A 26 -8.84 9.46 3.34
CA ALA A 26 -9.72 9.37 2.17
C ALA A 26 -11.11 8.82 2.55
N PHE A 27 -11.17 7.87 3.48
CA PHE A 27 -12.41 7.22 3.93
C PHE A 27 -13.18 8.00 4.99
N GLU A 28 -12.62 9.10 5.53
CA GLU A 28 -13.40 10.07 6.32
C GLU A 28 -14.44 10.83 5.48
N CYS A 29 -14.26 10.88 4.16
CA CYS A 29 -15.16 11.59 3.26
C CYS A 29 -16.28 10.66 2.76
N GLU A 30 -17.49 11.20 2.66
CA GLU A 30 -18.60 10.46 2.04
C GLU A 30 -18.34 10.28 0.54
N PRO A 31 -18.53 9.06 -0.02
CA PRO A 31 -18.27 8.80 -1.43
C PRO A 31 -19.19 9.63 -2.33
N LEU A 32 -18.59 10.27 -3.36
CA LEU A 32 -19.31 11.19 -4.25
C LEU A 32 -20.37 10.50 -5.12
N CYS A 33 -20.23 9.20 -5.37
CA CYS A 33 -21.21 8.38 -6.08
C CYS A 33 -21.02 6.89 -5.78
N GLU A 34 -21.94 6.06 -6.25
CA GLU A 34 -21.94 4.59 -6.05
C GLU A 34 -20.62 3.94 -6.48
N LEU A 35 -20.03 4.38 -7.60
CA LEU A 35 -18.73 3.86 -8.05
C LEU A 35 -17.60 4.12 -7.04
N HIS A 36 -17.62 5.27 -6.35
CA HIS A 36 -16.62 5.56 -5.31
C HIS A 36 -16.83 4.68 -4.09
N ALA A 37 -18.09 4.41 -3.72
CA ALA A 37 -18.42 3.50 -2.62
C ALA A 37 -18.00 2.05 -2.93
N ASP A 38 -18.26 1.57 -4.15
CA ASP A 38 -17.81 0.24 -4.60
C ASP A 38 -16.28 0.12 -4.59
N PHE A 39 -15.60 1.17 -5.05
CA PHE A 39 -14.14 1.22 -5.06
C PHE A 39 -13.57 1.21 -3.64
N GLU A 40 -14.13 2.02 -2.74
CA GLU A 40 -13.77 2.04 -1.32
C GLU A 40 -13.94 0.67 -0.67
N ALA A 41 -15.04 -0.04 -0.93
CA ALA A 41 -15.27 -1.38 -0.40
C ALA A 41 -14.16 -2.37 -0.82
N VAL A 42 -13.73 -2.33 -2.08
CA VAL A 42 -12.64 -3.18 -2.58
C VAL A 42 -11.30 -2.83 -1.92
N VAL A 43 -11.00 -1.54 -1.75
CA VAL A 43 -9.76 -1.12 -1.10
C VAL A 43 -9.75 -1.55 0.37
N MET A 44 -10.87 -1.36 1.08
CA MET A 44 -11.01 -1.78 2.47
C MET A 44 -10.91 -3.30 2.64
N GLU A 45 -11.51 -4.09 1.73
CA GLU A 45 -11.33 -5.54 1.70
C GLU A 45 -9.85 -5.91 1.55
N GLY A 46 -9.13 -5.25 0.63
CA GLY A 46 -7.70 -5.47 0.44
C GLY A 46 -6.86 -5.13 1.67
N LEU A 47 -7.14 -4.00 2.33
CA LEU A 47 -6.41 -3.53 3.51
C LEU A 47 -6.69 -4.38 4.76
N LEU A 48 -7.93 -4.82 4.94
CA LEU A 48 -8.36 -5.59 6.11
C LEU A 48 -8.16 -7.10 5.94
N SER A 49 -7.91 -7.57 4.72
CA SER A 49 -7.61 -8.98 4.50
C SER A 49 -6.28 -9.34 5.18
N ASP A 50 -6.37 -10.08 6.28
CA ASP A 50 -5.25 -10.65 7.04
C ASP A 50 -4.44 -11.71 6.26
N GLN A 51 -4.64 -11.78 4.93
CA GLN A 51 -3.75 -12.51 4.02
C GLN A 51 -2.50 -11.68 3.68
N ALA A 52 -2.02 -10.87 4.62
CA ALA A 52 -0.64 -10.41 4.61
C ALA A 52 0.23 -11.67 4.56
N VAL A 53 0.98 -11.79 3.47
CA VAL A 53 1.78 -12.98 3.16
C VAL A 53 2.61 -13.35 4.39
N PRO A 54 2.60 -14.60 4.87
CA PRO A 54 3.25 -14.99 6.13
C PRO A 54 4.75 -14.66 6.18
N VAL A 55 5.36 -14.43 5.01
CA VAL A 55 6.69 -13.84 4.84
C VAL A 55 6.60 -12.72 3.81
N TYR A 56 6.96 -11.51 4.22
CA TYR A 56 7.08 -10.35 3.33
C TYR A 56 8.54 -9.89 3.17
N PRO A 57 9.00 -9.59 1.94
CA PRO A 57 8.29 -9.79 0.68
C PRO A 57 8.20 -11.29 0.32
N PRO A 58 7.23 -11.71 -0.52
CA PRO A 58 7.11 -13.09 -0.96
C PRO A 58 8.39 -13.60 -1.63
N ALA A 59 8.59 -14.93 -1.64
CA ALA A 59 9.74 -15.52 -2.32
C ALA A 59 9.77 -15.11 -3.80
N GLY A 60 10.92 -14.61 -4.27
CA GLY A 60 11.09 -14.11 -5.64
C GLY A 60 10.71 -12.64 -5.83
N HIS A 61 10.11 -11.98 -4.84
CA HIS A 61 9.99 -10.52 -4.85
C HIS A 61 11.29 -9.87 -4.39
N THR A 62 11.86 -9.06 -5.27
CA THR A 62 12.96 -8.14 -4.93
C THR A 62 12.47 -6.72 -5.02
N TYR A 63 12.94 -5.85 -4.13
CA TYR A 63 12.67 -4.43 -4.23
C TYR A 63 13.14 -3.89 -5.59
N PRO A 64 12.38 -2.97 -6.22
CA PRO A 64 12.77 -2.38 -7.49
C PRO A 64 14.14 -1.74 -7.37
N ARG A 65 15.08 -2.15 -8.23
CA ARG A 65 16.30 -1.36 -8.45
C ARG A 65 15.90 -0.21 -9.36
N ARG A 66 15.80 1.02 -8.83
CA ARG A 66 15.58 2.18 -9.70
C ARG A 66 16.78 2.30 -10.65
N GLY A 67 16.49 2.34 -11.96
CA GLY A 67 17.47 2.63 -13.01
C GLY A 67 18.12 4.00 -12.87
#